data_AF-A0A143HH34-F1
#
_entry.id   AF-A0A143HH34-F1
#
_cell.length_a   1.000
_cell.length_b   1.000
_cell.length_c   1.000
_cell.angle_alpha   90.00
_cell.angle_beta   90.00
_cell.angle_gamma   90.00
#
_symmetry.space_group_name_H-M   'P 1'
#
loop_
_entity.id
_entity.type
_entity.pdbx_description
1 polymer ?
#
loop_
_entity_poly.entity_id
_entity_poly.type
_entity_poly.pdbx_seq_one_letter_code
_entity_poly.pdbx_strand_id
1 'polypeptide(L)'
;MAIFVGILIAIVGAYVAFLLSTGKSKKRKYIAWGIILMLLISPSISFAIGLSFAVNTKSGWSALVMLYIFPIIFLVGLILFFIGLFEKRAIH
;
A
#
# COMPACT_ATOMS: atom_id res chain seq x y z
N MET A 1 3.61 -6.15 -18.86
CA MET A 1 4.28 -7.09 -17.93
C MET A 1 4.41 -6.52 -16.51
N ALA A 2 4.95 -5.31 -16.33
CA ALA A 2 5.14 -4.69 -15.01
C ALA A 2 3.84 -4.43 -14.19
N ILE A 3 2.75 -3.98 -14.83
CA ILE A 3 1.44 -3.81 -14.16
C ILE A 3 0.97 -5.10 -13.47
N PHE A 4 1.04 -6.24 -14.17
CA PHE A 4 0.52 -7.51 -13.65
C PHE A 4 1.24 -7.93 -12.37
N VAL A 5 2.57 -7.78 -12.34
CA VAL A 5 3.38 -8.12 -11.16
C VAL A 5 3.03 -7.21 -9.98
N GLY A 6 2.96 -5.89 -10.18
CA GLY A 6 2.65 -4.98 -9.08
C GLY A 6 1.22 -5.14 -8.55
N ILE A 7 0.24 -5.43 -9.42
CA ILE A 7 -1.12 -5.76 -8.98
C ILE A 7 -1.14 -7.08 -8.19
N LEU A 8 -0.43 -8.11 -8.64
CA LEU A 8 -0.35 -9.39 -7.94
C LEU A 8 0.21 -9.20 -6.52
N ILE A 9 1.29 -8.44 -6.38
CA ILE A 9 1.89 -8.15 -5.06
C ILE A 9 0.92 -7.34 -4.20
N ALA A 10 0.20 -6.37 -4.77
CA ALA A 10 -0.81 -5.61 -4.02
C ALA A 10 -1.96 -6.50 -3.52
N ILE A 11 -2.43 -7.45 -4.34
CA ILE A 11 -3.45 -8.44 -3.96
C ILE A 11 -2.94 -9.34 -2.83
N VAL A 12 -1.72 -9.86 -2.96
CA VAL A 12 -1.10 -10.69 -1.91
C VAL A 12 -0.96 -9.88 -0.61
N GLY A 13 -0.50 -8.64 -0.69
CA GLY A 13 -0.44 -7.73 0.45
C GLY A 13 -1.80 -7.54 1.11
N ALA A 14 -2.83 -7.22 0.32
CA ALA A 14 -4.20 -7.06 0.82
C ALA A 14 -4.75 -8.34 1.47
N TYR A 15 -4.44 -9.51 0.90
CA TYR A 15 -4.81 -10.81 1.46
C TYR A 15 -4.13 -11.06 2.81
N VAL A 16 -2.83 -10.79 2.93
CA VAL A 16 -2.08 -10.87 4.20
C VAL A 16 -2.67 -9.89 5.23
N ALA A 17 -3.04 -8.67 4.81
CA ALA A 17 -3.67 -7.68 5.69
C ALA A 17 -5.01 -8.17 6.20
N PHE A 18 -5.80 -8.79 5.33
CA PHE A 18 -7.08 -9.38 5.67
C PHE A 18 -6.90 -10.50 6.70
N LEU A 19 -5.99 -11.45 6.45
CA LEU A 19 -5.69 -12.55 7.40
C LEU A 19 -5.24 -12.02 8.76
N LEU A 20 -4.37 -11.01 8.79
CA LEU A 20 -3.89 -10.39 10.04
C LEU A 20 -4.98 -9.58 10.76
N SER A 21 -6.04 -9.19 10.07
CA SER A 21 -7.14 -8.39 10.62
C SER A 21 -8.30 -9.22 11.15
N THR A 22 -8.51 -10.44 10.64
CA THR A 22 -9.64 -11.30 11.01
C THR A 22 -9.58 -11.69 12.49
N GLY A 23 -10.66 -11.43 13.23
CA GLY A 23 -10.76 -11.74 14.65
C GLY A 23 -9.86 -10.89 15.57
N LYS A 24 -9.26 -9.80 15.07
CA LYS A 24 -8.45 -8.88 15.87
C LYS A 24 -9.20 -7.58 16.18
N SER A 25 -8.74 -6.89 17.24
CA SER A 25 -9.28 -5.57 17.61
C SER A 25 -9.07 -4.55 16.49
N LYS A 26 -9.92 -3.51 16.45
CA LYS A 26 -9.82 -2.38 15.50
C LYS A 26 -8.40 -1.81 15.47
N LYS A 27 -7.78 -1.66 16.64
CA LYS A 27 -6.36 -1.28 16.80
C LYS A 27 -5.41 -2.10 15.91
N ARG A 28 -5.42 -3.43 16.07
CA ARG A 28 -4.53 -4.32 15.31
C ARG A 28 -4.82 -4.29 13.81
N LYS A 29 -6.10 -4.18 13.43
CA LYS A 29 -6.51 -4.04 12.03
C LYS A 29 -5.89 -2.80 11.40
N TYR A 30 -6.03 -1.62 12.02
CA TYR A 30 -5.46 -0.38 11.50
C TYR A 30 -3.93 -0.41 11.39
N ILE A 31 -3.24 -0.97 12.40
CA ILE A 31 -1.78 -1.15 12.36
C ILE A 31 -1.37 -2.07 11.19
N ALA A 32 -2.01 -3.23 11.05
CA ALA A 32 -1.68 -4.20 10.00
C ALA A 32 -1.92 -3.63 8.60
N TRP A 33 -3.06 -2.98 8.38
CA TRP A 33 -3.37 -2.32 7.11
C TRP A 33 -2.41 -1.17 6.80
N GLY A 34 -2.07 -0.36 7.80
CA GLY A 34 -1.10 0.73 7.64
C GLY A 34 0.27 0.23 7.17
N ILE A 35 0.84 -0.76 7.87
CA ILE A 35 2.14 -1.35 7.53
C ILE A 35 2.12 -1.95 6.11
N ILE A 36 1.08 -2.69 5.75
CA ILE A 36 0.99 -3.33 4.44
C ILE A 36 0.80 -2.30 3.32
N LEU A 37 0.02 -1.25 3.57
CA LEU A 37 -0.10 -0.14 2.63
C LEU A 37 1.23 0.56 2.39
N MET A 38 2.01 0.76 3.45
CA MET A 38 3.32 1.42 3.37
C MET A 38 4.38 0.58 2.66
N LEU A 39 4.49 -0.70 3.01
CA LEU A 39 5.63 -1.54 2.61
C LEU A 39 5.38 -2.37 1.35
N LEU A 40 4.15 -2.83 1.12
CA LEU A 40 3.84 -3.70 -0.01
C LEU A 40 3.05 -2.95 -1.08
N ILE A 41 1.88 -2.42 -0.72
CA ILE A 41 0.92 -1.91 -1.71
C ILE A 41 1.45 -0.63 -2.37
N SER A 42 1.94 0.32 -1.57
CA SER A 42 2.49 1.60 -2.04
C SER A 42 3.57 1.43 -3.12
N PRO A 43 4.71 0.74 -2.85
CA PRO A 43 5.75 0.56 -3.87
C PRO A 43 5.27 -0.29 -5.04
N SER A 44 4.44 -1.32 -4.80
CA SER A 44 4.00 -2.21 -5.88
C SER A 44 3.10 -1.48 -6.89
N ILE A 45 2.12 -0.70 -6.42
CA ILE A 45 1.21 0.06 -7.27
C ILE A 45 1.95 1.20 -7.97
N SER A 46 2.81 1.93 -7.26
CA SER A 46 3.53 3.06 -7.85
C SER A 46 4.46 2.58 -8.98
N PHE A 47 5.19 1.49 -8.78
CA PHE A 47 6.06 0.91 -9.82
C PHE A 47 5.26 0.32 -10.97
N ALA A 48 4.16 -0.39 -10.71
CA ALA A 48 3.27 -0.89 -11.75
C ALA A 48 2.81 0.21 -12.69
N ILE A 49 2.28 1.30 -12.14
CA ILE A 49 1.76 2.42 -12.91
C ILE A 49 2.89 3.16 -13.61
N GLY A 50 3.96 3.53 -12.89
CA GLY A 50 5.05 4.32 -13.45
C GLY A 50 5.80 3.63 -14.56
N LEU A 51 6.17 2.35 -14.39
CA LEU A 51 6.85 1.59 -15.44
C LEU A 51 5.97 1.41 -16.66
N SER A 52 4.67 1.20 -16.48
CA SER A 52 3.76 1.01 -17.61
C SER A 52 3.50 2.31 -18.35
N PHE A 53 3.45 3.43 -17.63
CA PHE A 53 3.38 4.74 -18.26
C PHE A 53 4.64 5.05 -19.07
N ALA A 54 5.82 4.71 -18.55
CA ALA A 54 7.10 4.85 -19.25
C ALA A 54 7.18 4.00 -20.52
N VAL A 55 6.68 2.76 -20.48
CA VAL A 55 6.63 1.87 -21.66
C VAL A 55 5.67 2.43 -22.72
N ASN A 56 4.48 2.89 -22.33
CA ASN A 56 3.49 3.42 -23.26
C ASN A 56 3.94 4.72 -23.93
N THR A 57 4.60 5.59 -23.17
CA THR A 57 5.11 6.88 -23.65
C THR A 57 6.50 6.77 -24.29
N LYS A 58 7.14 5.59 -24.20
CA LYS A 58 8.52 5.33 -24.65
C LYS A 58 9.54 6.33 -24.05
N SER A 59 9.29 6.82 -22.84
CA SER A 59 10.10 7.84 -22.17
C SER A 59 10.39 7.46 -20.72
N GLY A 60 11.67 7.42 -20.35
CA GLY A 60 12.09 7.17 -18.97
C GLY A 60 11.62 8.24 -17.98
N TRP A 61 11.43 9.47 -18.45
CA TRP A 61 10.92 10.58 -17.63
C TRP A 61 9.50 10.33 -17.14
N SER A 62 8.69 9.65 -17.94
CA SER A 62 7.32 9.30 -17.58
C SER A 62 7.26 8.28 -16.44
N ALA A 63 8.35 7.55 -16.18
CA ALA A 63 8.46 6.67 -15.01
C ALA A 63 8.40 7.45 -13.69
N LEU A 64 8.81 8.73 -13.68
CA LEU A 64 8.83 9.58 -12.49
C LEU A 64 7.44 9.81 -11.88
N VAL A 65 6.35 9.52 -12.61
CA VAL A 65 4.99 9.52 -12.04
C VAL A 65 4.89 8.61 -10.81
N MET A 66 5.70 7.54 -10.74
CA MET A 66 5.76 6.67 -9.56
C MET A 66 6.18 7.41 -8.30
N LEU A 67 7.03 8.44 -8.41
CA LEU A 67 7.51 9.24 -7.28
C LEU A 67 6.41 10.13 -6.68
N TYR A 68 5.34 10.41 -7.43
CA TYR A 68 4.18 11.15 -6.94
C TYR A 68 3.10 10.22 -6.39
N ILE A 69 2.89 9.06 -7.04
CA ILE A 69 1.90 8.07 -6.59
C ILE A 69 2.35 7.40 -5.29
N PHE A 70 3.64 7.07 -5.15
CA PHE A 70 4.17 6.41 -3.96
C PHE A 70 3.90 7.18 -2.66
N PRO A 71 4.26 8.47 -2.52
CA PRO A 71 4.01 9.22 -1.29
C PRO A 71 2.53 9.31 -0.95
N ILE A 72 1.65 9.44 -1.93
CA ILE A 72 0.20 9.55 -1.68
C ILE A 72 -0.31 8.26 -1.02
N ILE A 73 -0.02 7.10 -1.59
CA ILE A 73 -0.46 5.81 -1.03
C ILE A 73 0.24 5.53 0.31
N PHE A 74 1.53 5.86 0.40
CA PHE A 74 2.31 5.71 1.62
C PHE A 74 1.73 6.55 2.78
N LEU A 75 1.34 7.80 2.51
CA LEU A 75 0.74 8.69 3.50
C LEU A 75 -0.62 8.16 3.98
N VAL A 76 -1.42 7.57 3.11
CA VAL A 76 -2.66 6.89 3.52
C VAL A 76 -2.35 5.73 4.48
N GLY A 77 -1.34 4.92 4.16
CA GLY A 77 -0.86 3.86 5.06
C GLY A 77 -0.33 4.40 6.40
N LEU A 78 0.40 5.52 6.37
CA LEU A 78 0.91 6.21 7.54
C LEU A 78 -0.20 6.71 8.46
N ILE A 79 -1.23 7.33 7.89
CA ILE A 79 -2.40 7.81 8.64
C ILE A 79 -3.12 6.63 9.31
N LEU A 80 -3.36 5.53 8.57
CA LEU A 80 -3.98 4.32 9.12
C LEU A 80 -3.14 3.71 10.25
N PHE A 81 -1.82 3.69 10.08
CA PHE A 81 -0.89 3.21 11.10
C PHE A 81 -0.98 4.06 12.38
N PHE A 82 -1.00 5.39 12.26
CA PHE A 82 -1.13 6.29 13.41
C PHE A 82 -2.49 6.16 14.10
N ILE A 83 -3.59 6.05 13.34
CA ILE A 83 -4.92 5.78 13.90
C ILE A 83 -4.86 4.51 14.75
N GLY A 84 -4.28 3.44 14.21
CA GLY A 84 -4.08 2.20 14.96
C GLY A 84 -3.19 2.37 16.19
N LEU A 85 -2.10 3.14 16.11
CA LEU A 85 -1.19 3.35 17.23
C LEU A 85 -1.88 4.07 18.40
N PHE A 86 -2.63 5.13 18.08
CA PHE A 86 -3.34 5.98 19.05
C PHE A 86 -4.72 5.44 19.45
N GLU A 87 -5.21 4.40 18.79
CA GLU A 87 -6.42 3.69 19.21
C GLU A 87 -6.21 3.23 20.66
N LYS A 88 -6.95 3.88 21.58
CA LYS A 88 -6.99 3.46 22.98
C LYS A 88 -7.54 2.04 23.00
N ARG A 89 -6.96 1.18 23.83
CA ARG A 89 -7.56 -0.15 24.04
C ARG A 89 -8.95 0.13 24.61
N ALA A 90 -10.00 -0.02 23.79
CA ALA A 90 -11.33 -0.19 24.32
C ALA A 90 -11.25 -1.45 25.16
N ILE A 91 -11.22 -1.26 26.49
CA ILE A 91 -11.38 -2.32 27.47
C ILE A 91 -12.83 -2.77 27.26
N HIS A 92 -12.98 -3.85 26.50
CA HIS A 92 -14.22 -4.61 26.42
C HIS A 92 -14.06 -5.85 27.28
#